data_AF-A0A485C3A0-F1
#
_entry.id   AF-A0A485C3A0-F1
#
_cell.length_a   1.000
_cell.length_b   1.000
_cell.length_c   1.000
_cell.angle_alpha   90.00
_cell.angle_beta   90.00
_cell.angle_gamma   90.00
#
_symmetry.space_group_name_H-M   'P 1'
#
loop_
_entity.id
_entity.type
_entity.pdbx_description
1 polymer ?
#
loop_
_entity_poly.entity_id
_entity_poly.type
_entity_poly.pdbx_seq_one_letter_code
_entity_poly.pdbx_strand_id
1 'polypeptide(L)'
;MILPRRSIARRRRGIWAHSASSLAGVKAAVKAGLGVTARPVEMMSPELRVVGKSDGLPGLPDTRYVLSCDPQSVSELAQAIFQSLSQDHNPWSSDPLFTPEGGGHTLIS
;
A
#
# COMPACT_ATOMS: atom_id res chain seq x y z
N MET A 1 38.19 -12.01 -22.21
CA MET A 1 37.45 -10.74 -22.25
C MET A 1 36.33 -10.82 -21.19
N ILE A 2 36.67 -10.62 -19.92
CA ILE A 2 36.33 -9.44 -19.07
C ILE A 2 34.81 -9.20 -18.95
N LEU A 3 34.27 -9.60 -17.79
CA LEU A 3 32.88 -9.44 -17.30
C LEU A 3 32.52 -7.96 -17.02
N PRO A 4 31.23 -7.55 -17.07
CA PRO A 4 30.76 -6.45 -16.27
C PRO A 4 29.93 -6.92 -15.05
N ARG A 5 30.51 -6.60 -13.89
CA ARG A 5 29.93 -6.23 -12.60
C ARG A 5 28.42 -6.47 -12.40
N ARG A 6 28.09 -7.56 -11.68
CA ARG A 6 26.84 -7.66 -10.92
C ARG A 6 26.79 -6.46 -9.96
N SER A 7 25.85 -5.55 -10.20
CA SER A 7 25.52 -4.48 -9.27
C SER A 7 25.01 -5.10 -7.97
N ILE A 8 25.88 -5.15 -6.97
CA ILE A 8 25.46 -5.41 -5.59
C ILE A 8 24.63 -4.20 -5.16
N ALA A 9 23.32 -4.32 -5.34
CA ALA A 9 22.36 -3.47 -4.67
C ALA A 9 22.60 -3.65 -3.17
N ARG A 10 23.24 -2.66 -2.56
CA ARG A 10 23.57 -2.62 -1.14
C ARG A 10 22.25 -2.62 -0.37
N ARG A 11 21.72 -3.78 0.02
CA ARG A 11 20.58 -3.89 0.96
C ARG A 11 21.02 -3.17 2.24
N ARG A 12 20.58 -1.92 2.41
CA ARG A 12 20.63 -1.28 3.73
C ARG A 12 19.74 -2.14 4.62
N ARG A 13 20.33 -2.78 5.64
CA ARG A 13 19.57 -3.48 6.67
C ARG A 13 18.65 -2.44 7.32
N GLY A 14 17.35 -2.54 7.07
CA GLY A 14 16.37 -1.75 7.79
C GLY A 14 16.41 -2.15 9.26
N ILE A 15 16.61 -1.19 10.15
CA ILE A 15 16.54 -1.43 11.58
C ILE A 15 15.05 -1.41 11.95
N TRP A 16 14.58 -2.44 12.65
CA TRP A 16 13.22 -2.47 13.17
C TRP A 16 13.14 -1.47 14.32
N ALA A 17 12.38 -0.39 14.15
CA ALA A 17 12.26 0.65 15.17
C ALA A 17 11.16 0.36 16.21
N HIS A 18 10.10 -0.34 15.81
CA HIS A 18 8.95 -0.64 16.67
C HIS A 18 8.15 -1.81 16.10
N SER A 19 7.54 -2.62 16.97
CA SER A 19 6.57 -3.67 16.61
C SER A 19 5.28 -3.48 17.41
N ALA A 20 4.14 -3.53 16.75
CA ALA A 20 2.82 -3.46 17.37
C ALA A 20 1.88 -4.48 16.73
N SER A 21 0.98 -5.04 17.54
CA SER A 21 -0.07 -5.96 17.10
C SER A 21 -1.32 -5.25 16.56
N SER A 22 -1.38 -3.93 16.64
CA SER A 22 -2.52 -3.13 16.20
C SER A 22 -2.10 -1.96 15.32
N LEU A 23 -2.99 -1.59 14.42
CA LEU A 23 -2.80 -0.43 13.57
C LEU A 23 -2.64 0.87 14.38
N ALA A 24 -3.39 1.01 15.47
CA ALA A 24 -3.30 2.17 16.35
C ALA A 24 -1.90 2.33 16.95
N GLY A 25 -1.27 1.22 17.39
CA GLY A 25 0.09 1.23 17.91
C GLY A 25 1.13 1.61 16.84
N VAL A 26 0.98 1.08 15.63
CA VAL A 26 1.83 1.48 14.49
C VAL A 26 1.67 2.97 14.18
N LYS A 27 0.43 3.48 14.15
CA LYS A 27 0.16 4.90 13.90
C LYS A 27 0.77 5.79 14.99
N ALA A 28 0.66 5.41 16.26
CA ALA A 28 1.26 6.14 17.37
C ALA A 28 2.79 6.20 17.25
N ALA A 29 3.44 5.08 16.92
CA ALA A 29 4.88 5.02 16.71
C ALA A 29 5.37 5.91 15.55
N VAL A 30 4.64 5.94 14.44
CA VAL A 30 4.95 6.82 13.30
C VAL A 30 4.77 8.28 13.68
N LYS A 31 3.68 8.64 14.38
CA LYS A 31 3.47 10.00 14.90
C LYS A 31 4.55 10.43 15.89
N ALA A 32 5.07 9.51 16.68
CA ALA A 32 6.18 9.75 17.60
C ALA A 32 7.56 9.83 16.91
N GLY A 33 7.61 9.69 15.57
CA GLY A 33 8.85 9.80 14.81
C GLY A 33 9.75 8.56 14.86
N LEU A 34 9.24 7.41 15.32
CA LEU A 34 10.04 6.18 15.41
C LEU A 34 10.36 5.58 14.03
N GLY A 35 9.62 5.95 12.98
CA GLY A 35 9.90 5.50 11.62
C GLY A 35 8.75 5.73 10.64
N VAL A 36 8.80 5.01 9.51
CA VAL A 36 7.79 5.02 8.44
C VAL A 36 7.11 3.66 8.34
N THR A 37 5.91 3.60 7.77
CA THR A 37 5.16 2.36 7.57
C THR A 37 4.71 2.22 6.11
N ALA A 38 4.74 1.00 5.58
CA ALA A 38 4.20 0.66 4.27
C ALA A 38 2.68 0.42 4.39
N ARG A 39 1.87 1.40 3.99
CA ARG A 39 0.40 1.30 4.04
C ARG A 39 -0.27 1.95 2.84
N PRO A 40 -1.47 1.50 2.47
CA PRO A 40 -2.30 2.14 1.44
C PRO A 40 -2.63 3.59 1.81
N VAL A 41 -2.64 4.47 0.80
CA VAL A 41 -2.80 5.92 0.98
C VAL A 41 -4.19 6.29 1.46
N GLU A 42 -5.20 5.51 1.10
CA GLU A 42 -6.58 5.63 1.57
C GLU A 42 -6.70 5.42 3.08
N MET A 43 -5.71 4.79 3.73
CA MET A 43 -5.69 4.61 5.17
C MET A 43 -4.83 5.65 5.91
N MET A 44 -4.41 6.70 5.21
CA MET A 44 -3.63 7.82 5.74
C MET A 44 -4.49 8.71 6.63
N SER A 45 -3.88 9.28 7.66
CA SER A 45 -4.51 10.33 8.47
C SER A 45 -3.93 11.69 8.09
N PRO A 46 -4.67 12.81 8.24
CA PRO A 46 -4.21 14.14 7.85
C PRO A 46 -2.89 14.59 8.51
N GLU A 47 -2.54 13.97 9.63
CA GLU A 47 -1.36 14.28 10.43
C GLU A 47 -0.07 13.60 9.93
N LEU A 48 -0.18 12.77 8.89
CA LEU A 48 0.95 12.04 8.28
C LEU A 48 1.21 12.60 6.88
N ARG A 49 2.32 12.18 6.26
CA ARG A 49 2.60 12.43 4.83
C ARG A 49 3.01 11.13 4.14
N VAL A 50 2.80 11.07 2.84
CA VAL A 50 3.35 10.00 2.00
C VAL A 50 4.84 10.25 1.77
N VAL A 51 5.64 9.20 1.82
CA VAL A 51 7.08 9.22 1.54
C VAL A 51 7.39 8.26 0.40
N GLY A 52 8.31 8.64 -0.49
CA GLY A 52 8.56 7.92 -1.74
C GLY A 52 10.02 7.93 -2.16
N LYS A 53 10.27 7.78 -3.48
CA LYS A 53 11.62 7.82 -4.06
C LYS A 53 12.30 9.15 -3.81
N SER A 54 11.54 10.26 -3.78
CA SER A 54 12.03 11.58 -3.37
C SER A 54 12.67 11.61 -1.97
N ASP A 55 12.20 10.75 -1.06
CA ASP A 55 12.72 10.61 0.32
C ASP A 55 13.80 9.52 0.42
N GLY A 56 14.23 8.95 -0.69
CA GLY A 56 15.21 7.86 -0.75
C GLY A 56 14.66 6.48 -0.36
N LEU A 57 13.33 6.33 -0.33
CA LEU A 57 12.67 5.05 -0.07
C LEU A 57 12.34 4.32 -1.37
N PRO A 58 12.35 2.98 -1.38
CA PRO A 58 11.92 2.23 -2.55
C PRO A 58 10.42 2.41 -2.78
N GLY A 59 10.00 2.34 -4.04
CA GLY A 59 8.59 2.18 -4.37
C GLY A 59 8.04 0.89 -3.77
N LEU A 60 6.80 0.93 -3.29
CA LEU A 60 6.07 -0.23 -2.83
C LEU A 60 5.18 -0.78 -3.95
N PRO A 61 4.95 -2.09 -4.01
CA PRO A 61 3.94 -2.64 -4.90
C PRO A 61 2.54 -2.18 -4.46
N ASP A 62 1.60 -2.21 -5.40
CA ASP A 62 0.21 -1.89 -5.11
C ASP A 62 -0.40 -2.84 -4.07
N THR A 63 -1.28 -2.29 -3.23
CA THR A 63 -2.03 -3.10 -2.27
C THR A 63 -3.27 -3.66 -2.94
N ARG A 64 -3.46 -4.98 -2.84
CA ARG A 64 -4.62 -5.66 -3.41
C ARG A 64 -5.68 -5.88 -2.34
N TYR A 65 -6.86 -5.32 -2.57
CA TYR A 65 -8.06 -5.62 -1.79
C TYR A 65 -8.84 -6.73 -2.49
N VAL A 66 -9.26 -7.74 -1.73
CA VAL A 66 -10.02 -8.87 -2.26
C VAL A 66 -11.30 -8.98 -1.46
N LEU A 67 -12.42 -9.03 -2.16
CA LEU A 67 -13.70 -9.43 -1.60
C LEU A 67 -13.80 -10.95 -1.65
N SER A 68 -14.12 -11.58 -0.52
CA SER A 68 -14.28 -13.03 -0.42
C SER A 68 -15.62 -13.35 0.21
N CYS A 69 -16.34 -14.30 -0.38
CA CYS A 69 -17.50 -14.94 0.22
C CYS A 69 -17.22 -16.44 0.38
N ASP A 70 -17.76 -17.03 1.45
CA ASP A 70 -17.82 -18.49 1.54
C ASP A 70 -18.77 -19.03 0.45
N PRO A 71 -18.29 -19.87 -0.49
CA PRO A 71 -19.14 -20.45 -1.53
C PRO A 71 -20.28 -21.31 -0.98
N GLN A 72 -20.15 -21.81 0.25
CA GLN A 72 -21.15 -22.63 0.93
C GLN A 72 -22.07 -21.79 1.84
N SER A 73 -21.91 -20.46 1.86
CA SER A 73 -22.77 -19.58 2.65
C SER A 73 -24.23 -19.72 2.21
N VAL A 74 -25.10 -20.11 3.15
CA VAL A 74 -26.57 -20.15 2.96
C VAL A 74 -27.23 -18.78 3.03
N SER A 75 -26.49 -17.71 3.37
CA SER A 75 -27.06 -16.37 3.47
C SER A 75 -27.21 -15.74 2.08
N GLU A 76 -28.46 -15.68 1.61
CA GLU A 76 -28.82 -15.00 0.35
C GLU A 76 -28.40 -13.52 0.35
N LEU A 77 -28.52 -12.83 1.48
CA LEU A 77 -28.11 -11.42 1.60
C LEU A 77 -26.60 -11.24 1.43
N ALA A 78 -25.79 -12.11 2.04
CA ALA A 78 -24.34 -12.06 1.89
C ALA A 78 -23.93 -12.32 0.43
N GLN A 79 -24.60 -13.27 -0.24
CA GLN A 79 -24.39 -13.53 -1.67
C GLN A 79 -24.83 -12.35 -2.54
N ALA A 80 -25.96 -11.73 -2.25
CA ALA A 80 -26.46 -10.57 -3.00
C ALA A 80 -25.50 -9.36 -2.88
N ILE A 81 -25.01 -9.08 -1.67
CA ILE A 81 -24.00 -8.02 -1.46
C ILE A 81 -22.71 -8.36 -2.20
N PHE A 82 -22.24 -9.61 -2.10
CA PHE A 82 -21.03 -10.06 -2.81
C PHE A 82 -21.17 -9.90 -4.32
N GLN A 83 -22.28 -10.34 -4.89
CA GLN A 83 -22.55 -10.22 -6.33
C GLN A 83 -22.59 -8.75 -6.74
N SER A 84 -23.34 -7.91 -6.02
CA SER A 84 -23.43 -6.47 -6.32
C SER A 84 -22.05 -5.80 -6.34
N LEU A 85 -21.23 -6.05 -5.32
CA LEU A 85 -19.89 -5.46 -5.23
C LEU A 85 -18.89 -6.05 -6.24
N SER A 86 -19.14 -7.28 -6.72
CA SER A 86 -18.28 -7.95 -7.70
C SER A 86 -18.57 -7.55 -9.14
N GLN A 87 -19.81 -7.18 -9.48
CA GLN A 87 -20.16 -6.73 -10.84
C GLN A 87 -19.52 -5.39 -11.20
N ASP A 88 -19.30 -4.51 -10.20
CA ASP A 88 -18.78 -3.16 -10.40
C ASP A 88 -17.25 -3.08 -10.57
N HIS A 89 -16.53 -4.21 -10.44
CA HIS A 89 -15.08 -4.17 -10.23
C HIS A 89 -14.28 -5.17 -11.07
N ASN A 90 -13.87 -4.76 -12.28
CA ASN A 90 -12.69 -5.33 -12.94
C ASN A 90 -11.55 -4.29 -12.99
N PRO A 91 -10.78 -4.12 -11.89
CA PRO A 91 -9.70 -3.13 -11.79
C PRO A 91 -8.43 -3.57 -12.54
N TRP A 92 -8.32 -4.86 -12.88
CA TRP A 92 -7.08 -5.49 -13.36
C TRP A 92 -6.82 -5.31 -14.86
N SER A 93 -7.70 -4.61 -15.58
CA SER A 93 -7.45 -4.19 -16.97
C SER A 93 -6.56 -2.95 -17.08
N SER A 94 -6.19 -2.35 -15.95
CA SER A 94 -5.25 -1.23 -15.93
C SER A 94 -3.84 -1.80 -16.08
N ASP A 95 -3.17 -1.48 -17.19
CA ASP A 95 -1.72 -1.60 -17.29
C ASP A 95 -1.07 -1.04 -16.01
N PRO A 96 0.05 -1.60 -15.52
CA PRO A 96 0.78 -1.05 -14.39
C PRO A 96 1.40 0.28 -14.81
N LEU A 97 0.56 1.32 -14.85
CA LEU A 97 0.98 2.69 -14.90
C LEU A 97 1.67 2.94 -13.57
N PHE A 98 2.99 2.79 -13.57
CA PHE A 98 3.86 3.47 -12.63
C PHE A 98 3.40 4.92 -12.62
N THR A 99 2.60 5.30 -11.63
CA THR A 99 2.26 6.70 -11.41
C THR A 99 3.60 7.40 -11.16
N PRO A 100 4.01 8.32 -12.05
CA PRO A 100 5.19 9.12 -11.75
C PRO A 100 4.81 9.94 -10.53
N GLU A 101 5.62 9.82 -9.49
CA GLU A 101 5.39 10.39 -8.18
C GLU A 101 4.91 11.85 -8.25
N GLY A 102 3.89 12.18 -7.46
CA GLY A 102 3.46 13.56 -7.32
C GLY A 102 2.19 13.69 -6.50
N GLY A 103 2.32 13.57 -5.18
CA GLY A 103 1.39 14.22 -4.25
C GLY A 103 1.53 15.73 -4.36
N GLY A 104 1.12 16.28 -5.50
CA GLY A 104 0.98 17.71 -5.73
C GLY A 104 -0.45 18.10 -5.41
N HIS A 105 -0.60 19.02 -4.45
CA HIS A 105 -1.85 19.66 -4.12
C HIS A 105 -2.47 20.28 -5.38
N THR A 106 -3.48 19.64 -5.95
CA THR A 106 -4.40 20.34 -6.85
C THR A 106 -5.81 20.00 -6.41
N LEU A 107 -6.31 20.80 -5.46
CA LEU A 107 -7.74 21.02 -5.34
C LEU A 107 -8.16 21.75 -6.61
N ILE A 108 -8.82 21.04 -7.52
CA ILE A 108 -9.52 21.70 -8.62
C ILE A 108 -10.89 22.11 -8.07
N SER A 109 -11.10 23.41 -8.05
CA SER A 109 -12.35 24.10 -7.70
C SER A 109 -13.44 23.86 -8.74
#